data_AF-A0A6L8TZ32-F1
#
_entry.id   AF-A0A6L8TZ32-F1
#
_cell.length_a   1.000
_cell.length_b   1.000
_cell.length_c   1.000
_cell.angle_alpha   90.00
_cell.angle_beta   90.00
_cell.angle_gamma   90.00
#
_symmetry.space_group_name_H-M   'P 1'
#
loop_
_entity.id
_entity.type
_entity.pdbx_description
1 polymer ?
#
loop_
_entity_poly.entity_id
_entity_poly.type
_entity_poly.pdbx_seq_one_letter_code
_entity_poly.pdbx_strand_id
1 'polypeptide(L)' 'MEYLSDRIKLLSVSQTLAMAQKSRELKESGIDVISLSLGEPDFNTPDYVK' A
#
# COMPACT_ATOMS: atom_id res chain seq x y z
N MET A 1 -26.73 10.90 10.19
CA MET A 1 -26.90 10.06 8.98
C MET A 1 -25.52 9.62 8.55
N GLU A 2 -25.24 8.32 8.61
CA GLU A 2 -24.06 7.78 7.93
C GLU A 2 -24.35 7.78 6.43
N TYR A 3 -23.62 8.61 5.67
CA TYR A 3 -23.75 8.74 4.21
C TYR A 3 -23.02 7.61 3.45
N LEU A 4 -22.89 6.44 4.04
CA LEU A 4 -22.23 5.29 3.40
C LEU A 4 -23.26 4.23 3.02
N SER A 5 -23.21 3.83 1.75
CA SER A 5 -24.01 2.72 1.24
C SER A 5 -23.60 1.39 1.89
N ASP A 6 -24.56 0.50 2.11
CA ASP A 6 -24.34 -0.81 2.72
C ASP A 6 -23.35 -1.68 1.93
N ARG A 7 -23.26 -1.45 0.61
CA ARG A 7 -22.29 -2.11 -0.27
C ARG A 7 -20.84 -1.82 0.12
N ILE A 8 -20.54 -0.63 0.62
CA ILE A 8 -19.18 -0.28 1.06
C ILE A 8 -18.86 -0.98 2.39
N LYS A 9 -19.87 -1.15 3.28
CA LYS A 9 -19.70 -1.84 4.56
C LYS A 9 -19.40 -3.34 4.41
N LEU A 10 -19.78 -3.93 3.27
CA LEU A 10 -19.52 -5.32 2.91
C LEU A 10 -18.13 -5.56 2.29
N LEU A 11 -17.38 -4.51 1.95
CA LEU A 11 -16.03 -4.66 1.43
C LEU A 11 -15.10 -5.12 2.55
N SER A 12 -14.44 -6.25 2.34
CA SER A 12 -13.38 -6.71 3.24
C SER A 12 -12.22 -5.74 3.20
N VAL A 13 -11.57 -5.55 4.36
CA VAL A 13 -10.34 -4.76 4.45
C VAL A 13 -9.31 -5.38 3.52
N SER A 14 -8.73 -4.56 2.64
CA SER A 14 -7.69 -5.01 1.71
C SER A 14 -6.50 -5.57 2.51
N GLN A 15 -6.29 -6.89 2.41
CA GLN A 15 -5.17 -7.56 3.05
C GLN A 15 -3.82 -7.03 2.52
N THR A 16 -3.79 -6.66 1.24
CA THR A 16 -2.62 -6.04 0.60
C THR A 16 -2.29 -4.69 1.22
N LEU A 17 -3.31 -3.87 1.51
CA LEU A 17 -3.13 -2.56 2.13
C LEU A 17 -2.68 -2.70 3.59
N ALA A 18 -3.25 -3.64 4.33
CA ALA A 18 -2.86 -3.92 5.71
C ALA A 18 -1.40 -4.41 5.80
N MET A 19 -0.97 -5.26 4.86
CA MET A 19 0.43 -5.70 4.78
C MET A 19 1.38 -4.55 4.42
N ALA A 20 1.01 -3.69 3.47
CA ALA A 20 1.81 -2.53 3.10
C ALA A 20 1.98 -1.55 4.27
N GLN A 21 0.91 -1.29 5.02
CA GLN A 21 0.96 -0.44 6.21
C GLN A 21 1.88 -1.03 7.27
N LYS A 22 1.76 -2.33 7.57
CA LYS A 22 2.60 -2.99 8.57
C LYS A 22 4.08 -3.04 8.17
N SER A 23 4.36 -3.27 6.89
CA SER A 23 5.73 -3.20 6.35
C SER A 23 6.34 -1.81 6.54
N ARG A 24 5.54 -0.75 6.31
CA ARG A 24 5.96 0.63 6.53
C ARG A 24 6.20 0.95 8.01
N GLU A 25 5.30 0.52 8.90
CA GLU A 25 5.47 0.70 10.36
C GLU A 25 6.74 0.00 10.88
N LEU A 26 7.02 -1.22 10.39
CA LEU A 26 8.24 -1.95 10.75
C LEU A 26 9.50 -1.22 10.26
N LYS A 27 9.46 -0.69 9.03
CA LYS A 27 10.56 0.13 8.49
C LYS A 27 10.77 1.42 9.29
N GLU A 28 9.70 2.08 9.73
CA GLU A 28 9.75 3.27 10.58
C GLU A 28 10.24 2.96 12.00
N SER A 29 10.00 1.74 12.51
CA SER A 29 10.55 1.26 13.78
C SER A 29 12.04 0.89 13.74
N GLY A 30 12.71 1.11 12.59
CA GLY A 30 14.14 0.85 12.40
C GLY A 30 14.47 -0.60 12.04
N ILE A 31 13.46 -1.42 11.70
CA ILE A 31 13.67 -2.78 11.22
C ILE A 31 13.97 -2.70 9.71
N ASP A 32 15.05 -3.35 9.28
CA ASP A 32 15.39 -3.43 7.86
C ASP A 32 14.41 -4.37 7.14
N VAL A 33 13.47 -3.78 6.40
CA VAL A 33 12.40 -4.50 5.68
C VAL A 33 12.67 -4.43 4.18
N ILE A 34 13.04 -5.56 3.59
CA ILE A 34 13.18 -5.73 2.14
C ILE A 34 11.80 -6.04 1.54
N SER A 35 11.18 -5.03 0.94
CA SER A 35 9.86 -5.15 0.31
C SER A 35 9.98 -5.81 -1.06
N LEU A 36 9.91 -7.16 -1.11
CA LEU A 36 9.85 -7.94 -2.36
C LEU A 36 8.45 -8.03 -2.98
N SER A 37 7.48 -7.29 -2.43
CA SER A 37 6.08 -7.29 -2.88
C SER A 37 5.74 -6.20 -3.88
N LEU A 38 6.67 -5.28 -4.18
CA LEU A 38 6.43 -4.18 -5.11
C LEU A 38 6.64 -4.70 -6.55
N GLY A 39 5.56 -4.78 -7.33
CA GLY A 39 5.61 -5.13 -8.75
C GLY A 39 5.92 -3.95 -9.67
N GLU A 40 6.39 -2.84 -9.12
CA GLU A 40 6.74 -1.65 -9.87
C GLU A 40 8.25 -1.64 -10.14
N PRO A 41 8.69 -1.29 -11.34
CA PRO A 41 10.12 -1.19 -11.65
C PRO A 41 10.77 -0.10 -10.78
N ASP A 42 11.94 -0.38 -10.20
CA ASP A 42 12.77 0.59 -9.45
C ASP A 42 13.30 1.76 -10.32
N PHE A 43 12.93 1.81 -11.59
CA PHE A 43 13.37 2.83 -12.52
C PHE A 43 12.48 4.07 -12.41
N ASN A 44 13.10 5.23 -12.19
CA ASN A 44 12.42 6.51 -12.36
C ASN A 44 11.87 6.62 -13.78
N THR A 45 10.69 7.23 -13.94
CA THR A 45 10.15 7.58 -15.26
C THR A 45 11.19 8.40 -16.03
N PRO A 46 11.57 7.99 -17.26
CA PRO A 46 12.56 8.70 -18.06
C PRO A 46 12.18 10.16 -18.35
N ASP A 47 13.17 11.05 -18.42
CA ASP A 47 12.95 12.50 -18.56
C ASP A 47 12.24 12.91 -19.86
N TYR A 48 12.33 12.09 -20.91
CA TYR A 48 11.64 12.35 -22.19
C TYR A 48 10.14 12.01 -22.16
N VAL A 49 9.64 11.42 -21.07
CA VAL A 49 8.23 11.02 -20.88
C VAL A 49 7.49 11.98 -19.93
N LYS A 50 8.20 12.79 -19.14
CA LYS A 50 7.61 13.85 -18.30
C LYS A 50 7.19 15.06 -19.12
#